data_AF-A0A7W4GX61-F1
#
_entry.id   AF-A0A7W4GX61-F1
#
_cell.length_a   1.000
_cell.length_b   1.000
_cell.length_c   1.000
_cell.angle_alpha   90.00
_cell.angle_beta   90.00
_cell.angle_gamma   90.00
#
_symmetry.space_group_name_H-M   'P 1'
#
loop_
_entity.id
_entity.type
_entity.pdbx_description
1 polymer ?
#
loop_
_entity_poly.entity_id
_entity_poly.type
_entity_poly.pdbx_seq_one_letter_code
_entity_poly.pdbx_strand_id
1 'polypeptide(L)'
;MINLPAIPAEDHYAPSAGLKRALLLSMDHEMFPYSTRRANGLDLDHTQPFTPGRRRQTRSGNLAPLSRRVHRVKTARTWRADQPRPSQLHWSSPLGYRYEVTPTGTRMLA
;
A
#
# COMPACT_ATOMS: atom_id res chain seq x y z
N MET A 1 -11.14 0.38 15.91
CA MET A 1 -10.22 0.68 14.79
C MET A 1 -8.81 0.29 15.23
N ILE A 2 -8.02 -0.39 14.38
CA ILE A 2 -6.65 -0.83 14.72
C ILE A 2 -5.68 0.35 14.62
N ASN A 3 -4.79 0.50 15.62
CA ASN A 3 -3.74 1.51 15.60
C ASN A 3 -2.52 1.00 14.80
N LEU A 4 -2.58 1.13 13.46
CA LEU A 4 -1.52 0.69 12.55
C LEU A 4 -0.12 1.29 12.83
N PRO A 5 0.03 2.57 13.23
CA PRO A 5 1.32 3.12 13.63
C PRO A 5 1.98 2.45 14.85
N ALA A 6 1.19 1.82 15.73
CA ALA A 6 1.71 1.16 16.94
C ALA A 6 2.32 -0.22 16.67
N ILE A 7 2.11 -0.78 15.46
CA ILE A 7 2.72 -2.05 15.07
C ILE A 7 4.18 -1.78 14.69
N PRO A 8 5.15 -2.45 15.34
CA PRO A 8 6.56 -2.19 15.09
C PRO A 8 6.92 -2.53 13.64
N ALA A 9 7.86 -1.78 13.10
CA ALA A 9 8.43 -2.05 11.80
C ALA A 9 9.33 -3.30 11.87
N GLU A 10 9.37 -4.05 10.77
CA GLU A 10 10.09 -5.30 10.63
C GLU A 10 11.28 -5.12 9.67
N ASP A 11 12.35 -5.86 9.93
CA ASP A 11 13.59 -5.81 9.14
C ASP A 11 13.61 -6.84 7.99
N HIS A 12 12.71 -7.82 8.02
CA HIS A 12 12.59 -8.85 6.99
C HIS A 12 11.60 -8.42 5.91
N TYR A 13 11.80 -8.91 4.68
CA TYR A 13 10.99 -8.51 3.52
C TYR A 13 9.53 -8.93 3.66
N ALA A 14 9.28 -10.21 3.96
CA ALA A 14 7.92 -10.72 4.09
C ALA A 14 7.30 -10.21 5.41
N PRO A 15 6.09 -9.62 5.40
CA PRO A 15 5.47 -9.17 6.64
C PRO A 15 5.05 -10.35 7.52
N SER A 16 5.17 -10.19 8.84
CA SER A 16 4.65 -11.17 9.80
C SER A 16 3.14 -11.36 9.68
N ALA A 17 2.63 -12.47 10.20
CA ALA A 17 1.20 -12.75 10.21
C ALA A 17 0.40 -11.67 10.97
N GLY A 18 0.97 -11.10 12.04
CA GLY A 18 0.34 -10.04 12.83
C GLY A 18 0.21 -8.74 12.05
N LEU A 19 1.31 -8.28 11.42
CA LEU A 19 1.30 -7.09 10.58
C LEU A 19 0.36 -7.28 9.37
N LYS A 20 0.41 -8.45 8.72
CA LYS A 20 -0.49 -8.80 7.62
C LYS A 20 -1.96 -8.70 8.03
N ARG A 21 -2.33 -9.32 9.16
CA ARG A 21 -3.71 -9.28 9.67
C ARG A 21 -4.17 -7.86 9.95
N ALA A 22 -3.34 -7.05 10.60
CA ALA A 22 -3.69 -5.67 10.91
C ALA A 22 -3.90 -4.81 9.65
N LEU A 23 -3.06 -5.00 8.62
CA LEU A 23 -3.20 -4.29 7.35
C LEU A 23 -4.48 -4.69 6.62
N LEU A 24 -4.81 -5.98 6.53
CA LEU A 24 -6.03 -6.45 5.88
C LEU A 24 -7.31 -6.03 6.60
N LEU A 25 -7.26 -5.90 7.93
CA LEU A 25 -8.39 -5.37 8.72
C LEU A 25 -8.55 -3.85 8.56
N SER A 26 -7.52 -3.14 8.10
CA SER A 26 -7.53 -1.69 7.93
C SER A 26 -7.72 -1.25 6.48
N MET A 27 -7.28 -2.06 5.52
CA MET A 27 -7.38 -1.85 4.07
C MET A 27 -8.02 -3.11 3.48
N ASP A 28 -9.35 -3.15 3.44
CA ASP A 28 -10.11 -4.35 3.06
C ASP A 28 -10.29 -4.50 1.53
N HIS A 29 -9.84 -3.50 0.76
CA HIS A 29 -9.81 -3.47 -0.70
C HIS A 29 -8.41 -3.12 -1.23
N GLU A 30 -8.18 -3.43 -2.50
CA GLU A 30 -6.98 -3.02 -3.23
C GLU A 30 -6.82 -1.49 -3.16
N MET A 31 -5.65 -1.03 -2.71
CA MET A 31 -5.38 0.39 -2.53
C MET A 31 -4.97 1.07 -3.85
N PHE A 32 -5.80 0.92 -4.88
CA PHE A 32 -5.65 1.50 -6.21
C PHE A 32 -6.92 2.28 -6.60
N PRO A 33 -6.82 3.40 -7.35
CA PRO A 33 -7.97 4.26 -7.64
C PRO A 33 -9.18 3.49 -8.18
N TYR A 34 -10.33 3.67 -7.51
CA TYR A 34 -11.62 3.08 -7.83
C TYR A 34 -11.69 1.54 -7.88
N SER A 35 -10.67 0.83 -7.39
CA SER A 35 -10.73 -0.64 -7.34
C SER A 35 -11.76 -1.11 -6.32
N THR A 36 -12.56 -2.10 -6.70
CA THR A 36 -13.53 -2.79 -5.82
C THR A 36 -13.04 -4.18 -5.42
N ARG A 37 -11.80 -4.54 -5.77
CA ARG A 37 -11.23 -5.85 -5.47
C ARG A 37 -10.94 -5.97 -3.98
N ARG A 38 -11.42 -7.04 -3.34
CA ARG A 38 -11.10 -7.36 -1.93
C ARG A 38 -9.60 -7.58 -1.74
N ALA A 39 -9.06 -7.09 -0.63
CA ALA A 39 -7.65 -7.24 -0.28
C ALA A 39 -7.25 -8.70 0.07
N ASN A 40 -8.23 -9.53 0.43
CA ASN A 40 -8.00 -10.95 0.71
C ASN A 40 -7.44 -11.67 -0.52
N GLY A 41 -6.22 -12.21 -0.39
CA GLY A 41 -5.51 -12.88 -1.47
C GLY A 41 -4.61 -11.97 -2.33
N LEU A 42 -4.56 -10.67 -2.03
CA LEU A 42 -3.58 -9.76 -2.64
C LEU A 42 -2.24 -9.83 -1.92
N ASP A 43 -1.18 -9.47 -2.66
CA ASP A 43 0.14 -9.28 -2.11
C ASP A 43 0.17 -7.97 -1.30
N LEU A 44 0.83 -8.00 -0.14
CA LEU A 44 1.16 -6.77 0.58
C LEU A 44 2.46 -6.23 0.01
N ASP A 45 2.32 -5.25 -0.87
CA ASP A 45 3.39 -4.75 -1.71
C ASP A 45 4.02 -3.51 -1.09
N HIS A 46 5.36 -3.43 -1.12
CA HIS A 46 6.07 -2.28 -0.58
C HIS A 46 5.86 -1.05 -1.44
N THR A 47 5.28 0.03 -0.92
CA THR A 47 5.02 1.26 -1.70
C THR A 47 6.33 1.96 -2.08
N GLN A 48 7.31 1.96 -1.19
CA GLN A 48 8.72 2.27 -1.45
C GLN A 48 9.54 0.96 -1.46
N PRO A 49 10.35 0.70 -2.51
CA PRO A 49 11.07 -0.57 -2.66
C PRO A 49 11.92 -0.94 -1.44
N PHE A 50 11.81 -2.19 -1.00
CA PHE A 50 12.67 -2.75 0.03
C PHE A 50 14.13 -2.82 -0.46
N THR A 51 15.06 -2.31 0.35
CA THR A 51 16.51 -2.31 0.07
C THR A 51 17.23 -3.20 1.08
N PRO A 52 17.89 -4.30 0.68
CA PRO A 52 18.65 -5.14 1.60
C PRO A 52 19.65 -4.34 2.45
N GLY A 53 19.78 -4.69 3.72
CA GLY A 53 20.65 -4.00 4.68
C GLY A 53 20.05 -2.75 5.33
N ARG A 54 18.94 -2.19 4.80
CA ARG A 54 18.19 -1.12 5.49
C ARG A 54 17.14 -1.73 6.43
N ARG A 55 17.00 -1.13 7.61
CA ARG A 55 16.07 -1.59 8.66
C ARG A 55 14.70 -0.93 8.58
N ARG A 56 13.69 -1.53 9.22
CA ARG A 56 12.35 -0.96 9.47
C ARG A 56 11.56 -0.62 8.20
N GLN A 57 11.77 -1.40 7.14
CA GLN A 57 11.16 -1.15 5.83
C GLN A 57 9.80 -1.80 5.67
N THR A 58 9.60 -2.94 6.32
CA THR A 58 8.33 -3.68 6.30
C THR A 58 7.47 -3.13 7.43
N ARG A 59 6.59 -2.19 7.11
CA ARG A 59 5.79 -1.44 8.09
C ARG A 59 4.47 -0.97 7.47
N SER A 60 3.52 -0.60 8.30
CA SER A 60 2.19 -0.17 7.87
C SER A 60 2.16 1.06 6.96
N GLY A 61 3.14 1.96 7.12
CA GLY A 61 3.35 3.12 6.24
C GLY A 61 4.22 2.86 5.01
N ASN A 62 4.50 1.59 4.69
CA ASN A 62 5.22 1.21 3.48
C ASN A 62 4.66 -0.06 2.82
N LEU A 63 3.44 -0.47 3.18
CA LEU A 63 2.79 -1.67 2.66
C LEU A 63 1.36 -1.33 2.27
N ALA A 64 0.89 -1.90 1.16
CA ALA A 64 -0.50 -1.82 0.73
C ALA A 64 -0.92 -3.11 0.00
N PRO A 65 -2.17 -3.57 0.13
CA PRO A 65 -2.68 -4.68 -0.65
C PRO A 65 -2.82 -4.27 -2.12
N LEU A 66 -2.01 -4.86 -3.00
CA LEU A 66 -2.00 -4.59 -4.43
C LEU A 66 -2.00 -5.89 -5.21
N SER A 67 -2.76 -5.96 -6.31
CA SER A 67 -2.66 -7.08 -7.24
C SER A 67 -1.37 -7.02 -8.03
N ARG A 68 -0.96 -8.16 -8.59
CA ARG A 68 0.22 -8.23 -9.47
C ARG A 68 0.13 -7.28 -10.65
N ARG A 69 -1.06 -6.97 -11.17
CA ARG A 69 -1.26 -5.98 -12.25
C ARG A 69 -0.85 -4.58 -11.77
N VAL A 70 -1.32 -4.17 -10.60
CA VAL A 70 -0.99 -2.86 -10.03
C VAL A 70 0.50 -2.79 -9.64
N HIS A 71 1.02 -3.85 -9.05
CA HIS A 71 2.46 -3.97 -8.77
C HIS A 71 3.29 -3.74 -10.03
N ARG A 72 2.95 -4.38 -11.17
CA ARG A 72 3.69 -4.23 -12.43
C ARG A 72 3.68 -2.80 -12.95
N VAL A 73 2.54 -2.10 -12.94
CA VAL A 73 2.48 -0.71 -13.44
C VAL A 73 3.19 0.29 -12.50
N LYS A 74 3.24 -0.02 -11.19
CA LYS A 74 4.04 0.73 -10.21
C LYS A 74 5.54 0.49 -10.43
N THR A 75 5.96 -0.75 -10.59
CA THR A 75 7.35 -1.14 -10.85
C THR A 75 7.86 -0.56 -12.18
N ALA A 76 7.01 -0.54 -13.21
CA ALA A 76 7.31 0.13 -14.49
C ALA A 76 7.32 1.67 -14.41
N ARG A 77 6.98 2.26 -13.24
CA ARG A 77 6.88 3.71 -12.98
C ARG A 77 5.89 4.45 -13.88
N THR A 78 5.01 3.72 -14.57
CA THR A 78 3.92 4.28 -15.38
C THR A 78 2.86 4.88 -14.45
N TRP A 79 2.61 4.22 -13.33
CA TRP A 79 1.90 4.79 -12.18
C TRP A 79 2.90 5.02 -11.05
N ARG A 80 2.77 6.14 -10.33
CA ARG A 80 3.61 6.44 -9.15
C ARG A 80 2.74 6.40 -7.90
N ALA A 81 3.22 5.76 -6.85
CA ALA A 81 2.57 5.72 -5.55
C ALA A 81 3.45 6.42 -4.51
N ASP A 82 2.82 7.22 -3.66
CA ASP A 82 3.36 7.73 -2.41
C ASP A 82 2.43 7.33 -1.25
N GLN A 83 2.99 7.00 -0.09
CA GLN A 83 2.22 6.57 1.08
C GLN A 83 2.57 7.47 2.28
N PRO A 84 1.97 8.66 2.39
CA PRO A 84 2.32 9.63 3.42
C PRO A 84 2.06 9.10 4.85
N ARG A 85 1.09 8.21 5.02
CA ARG A 85 0.79 7.53 6.29
C ARG A 85 0.11 6.18 6.03
N PRO A 86 0.03 5.30 7.04
CA PRO A 86 -0.69 4.02 6.90
C PRO A 86 -2.11 4.22 6.36
N SER A 87 -2.51 3.34 5.43
CA SER A 87 -3.82 3.36 4.78
C SER A 87 -4.17 4.63 3.97
N GLN A 88 -3.19 5.45 3.58
CA GLN A 88 -3.41 6.58 2.66
C GLN A 88 -2.38 6.50 1.54
N LEU A 89 -2.84 6.31 0.30
CA LEU A 89 -1.98 6.27 -0.88
C LEU A 89 -2.32 7.42 -1.82
N HIS A 90 -1.28 8.11 -2.29
CA HIS A 90 -1.37 9.07 -3.38
C HIS A 90 -0.86 8.43 -4.66
N TRP A 91 -1.73 8.31 -5.65
CA TRP A 91 -1.40 7.77 -6.96
C TRP A 91 -1.30 8.90 -8.00
N SER A 92 -0.28 8.86 -8.84
CA SER A 92 -0.19 9.67 -10.05
C SER A 92 -0.29 8.77 -11.28
N SER A 93 -1.24 9.08 -12.16
CA SER A 93 -1.48 8.35 -13.41
C SER A 93 -0.50 8.79 -14.50
N PRO A 94 -0.36 7.99 -15.59
CA PRO A 94 0.44 8.37 -16.76
C PRO A 94 -0.04 9.66 -17.43
N LEU A 95 -1.33 10.00 -17.30
CA LEU A 95 -1.96 11.16 -17.92
C LEU A 95 -1.95 12.40 -17.02
N GLY A 96 -1.28 12.34 -15.86
CA GLY A 96 -1.13 13.48 -14.95
C GLY A 96 -2.19 13.58 -13.85
N TYR A 97 -3.28 12.82 -13.91
CA TYR A 97 -4.28 12.80 -12.83
C TYR A 97 -3.71 12.27 -11.52
N ARG A 98 -4.18 12.84 -10.41
CA ARG A 98 -3.75 12.50 -9.05
C ARG A 98 -4.94 12.03 -8.23
N TYR A 99 -4.73 10.96 -7.47
CA TYR A 99 -5.76 10.34 -6.65
C TYR A 99 -5.24 10.11 -5.23
N GLU A 100 -6.12 10.30 -4.26
CA GLU A 100 -5.97 9.80 -2.91
C GLU A 100 -6.84 8.55 -2.76
N VAL A 101 -6.25 7.47 -2.27
CA VAL A 101 -6.95 6.22 -1.99
C VAL A 101 -6.83 5.91 -0.50
N THR A 102 -7.98 5.72 0.13
CA THR A 102 -8.14 5.37 1.54
C THR A 102 -9.12 4.19 1.67
N PRO A 103 -9.22 3.52 2.83
CA PRO A 103 -10.21 2.48 3.07
C PRO A 103 -11.65 2.96 2.86
N THR A 104 -11.91 4.27 2.97
CA THR A 104 -13.24 4.86 2.77
C THR A 104 -13.53 5.23 1.33
N GLY A 105 -12.55 5.11 0.42
CA GLY A 105 -12.74 5.36 -1.01
C GLY A 105 -11.61 6.13 -1.68
N THR A 106 -11.86 6.49 -2.94
CA THR A 106 -10.95 7.26 -3.80
C THR A 106 -11.45 8.69 -3.95
N ARG A 107 -10.54 9.66 -3.80
CA ARG A 107 -10.77 11.08 -4.09
C ARG A 107 -9.79 11.54 -5.17
N MET A 108 -10.29 12.22 -6.20
CA MET A 108 -9.42 12.88 -7.18
C MET A 108 -8.86 14.18 -6.58
N LEU A 109 -7.56 14.41 -6.74
CA LEU A 109 -6.85 15.57 -6.19
C LEU A 109 -6.56 16.63 -7.26
N ALA A 110 -6.27 16.20 -8.48
CA ALA A 110 -6.00 17.03 -9.66
C ALA A 110 -6.15 16.20 -10.94
#